data_AF-A0A7Z9LW61-F1
#
_entry.id   AF-A0A7Z9LW61-F1
#
_cell.length_a   1.000
_cell.length_b   1.000
_cell.length_c   1.000
_cell.angle_alpha   90.00
_cell.angle_beta   90.00
_cell.angle_gamma   90.00
#
_symmetry.space_group_name_H-M   'P 1'
#
loop_
_entity.id
_entity.type
_entity.pdbx_description
1 polymer ?
#
loop_
_entity_poly.entity_id
_entity_poly.type
_entity_poly.pdbx_seq_one_letter_code
_entity_poly.pdbx_strand_id
1 'polypeptide(L)'
;NCRYIGITEPGIIASESPNPIVNTLVVMPDIEKRLEAFVRSGHGFIVFPGAVGTTEEILYLLGILMHPKNADQPFPLVFTGPRESKDYFEQIDSFIGATLGEEARKYYEIIIDDPEKVAQKIQAGIKNVRAYRRKLGDAFYYNWMLHIDQDYQRPFTPTHASMSALNLHYAQPKHELASNLRKMFSGIVSGNIKEDGVLSIEKNGPFQISGDPELMGELDALLSKFCLDRRMKLSRDTEYKPCYKIVA
;
A
#
# COMPACT_ATOMS: atom_id res chain seq x y z
N ASN A 1 12.00 24.96 -11.92
CA ASN A 1 11.19 24.86 -10.67
C ASN A 1 10.83 23.41 -10.38
N CYS A 2 11.68 22.67 -9.66
CA CYS A 2 11.36 21.32 -9.20
C CYS A 2 10.31 21.36 -8.07
N ARG A 3 9.41 20.38 -8.02
CA ARG A 3 8.38 20.26 -6.98
C ARG A 3 8.61 18.98 -6.18
N TYR A 4 8.85 19.12 -4.89
CA TYR A 4 8.96 18.02 -3.93
C TYR A 4 7.75 18.11 -3.01
N ILE A 5 6.70 17.36 -3.35
CA ILE A 5 5.42 17.39 -2.65
C ILE A 5 5.44 16.29 -1.59
N GLY A 6 5.34 16.67 -0.32
CA GLY A 6 5.11 15.75 0.79
C GLY A 6 3.62 15.72 1.13
N ILE A 7 3.02 14.54 1.14
CA ILE A 7 1.62 14.35 1.56
C ILE A 7 1.62 13.50 2.83
N THR A 8 1.12 14.06 3.93
CA THR A 8 1.07 13.44 5.25
C THR A 8 -0.32 13.58 5.86
N GLU A 9 -0.54 13.03 7.05
CA GLU A 9 -1.77 13.17 7.83
C GLU A 9 -1.44 13.20 9.35
N PRO A 10 -2.32 13.76 10.20
CA PRO A 10 -2.04 13.95 11.63
C PRO A 10 -1.61 12.70 12.39
N GLY A 11 -2.14 11.53 12.04
CA GLY A 11 -1.88 10.26 12.71
C GLY A 11 -0.51 9.64 12.43
N ILE A 12 0.27 10.16 11.48
CA ILE A 12 1.62 9.64 11.16
C ILE A 12 2.69 10.73 11.15
N ILE A 13 2.35 12.02 11.07
CA ILE A 13 3.33 13.09 10.87
C ILE A 13 4.41 13.16 11.97
N ALA A 14 4.07 12.72 13.20
CA ALA A 14 5.02 12.63 14.30
C ALA A 14 6.02 11.47 14.12
N SER A 15 5.56 10.32 13.61
CA SER A 15 6.40 9.14 13.36
C SER A 15 7.18 9.23 12.04
N GLU A 16 6.62 9.94 11.06
CA GLU A 16 7.14 10.11 9.70
C GLU A 16 7.22 11.60 9.33
N SER A 17 8.03 12.35 10.09
CA SER A 17 8.16 13.79 9.90
C SER A 17 8.74 14.15 8.52
N PRO A 18 8.20 15.18 7.84
CA PRO A 18 8.64 15.55 6.50
C PRO A 18 10.09 16.04 6.51
N ASN A 19 10.87 15.58 5.54
CA ASN A 19 12.25 16.03 5.35
C ASN A 19 12.28 17.50 4.88
N PRO A 20 13.24 18.34 5.34
CA PRO A 20 13.36 19.74 4.93
C PRO A 20 13.50 20.01 3.43
N ILE A 21 13.86 19.00 2.62
CA ILE A 21 13.89 19.14 1.14
C ILE A 21 12.48 19.25 0.52
N VAL A 22 11.43 18.85 1.25
CA VAL A 22 10.04 19.02 0.83
C VAL A 22 9.73 20.50 0.69
N ASN A 23 9.37 20.94 -0.52
CA ASN A 23 9.07 22.35 -0.82
C ASN A 23 7.57 22.64 -0.98
N THR A 24 6.73 21.62 -0.86
CA THR A 24 5.27 21.75 -0.79
C THR A 24 4.76 20.66 0.15
N LEU A 25 4.35 21.03 1.36
CA LEU A 25 3.75 20.10 2.31
C LEU A 25 2.22 20.20 2.27
N VAL A 26 1.55 19.06 2.16
CA VAL A 26 0.09 18.93 2.22
C VAL A 26 -0.26 17.98 3.36
N VAL A 27 -1.13 18.43 4.26
CA VAL A 27 -1.63 17.62 5.37
C VAL A 27 -3.08 17.26 5.06
N MET A 28 -3.32 15.98 4.75
CA MET A 28 -4.65 15.42 4.53
C MET A 28 -5.30 15.06 5.87
N PRO A 29 -6.63 15.02 5.98
CA PRO A 29 -7.28 14.83 7.29
C PRO A 29 -7.27 13.38 7.78
N ASP A 30 -7.04 12.39 6.91
CA ASP A 30 -6.91 10.98 7.25
C ASP A 30 -6.07 10.20 6.22
N ILE A 31 -5.76 8.93 6.53
CA ILE A 31 -4.96 8.03 5.69
C ILE A 31 -5.63 7.80 4.34
N GLU A 32 -6.94 7.53 4.30
CA GLU A 32 -7.64 7.25 3.05
C GLU A 32 -7.62 8.44 2.09
N LYS A 33 -7.77 9.67 2.58
CA LYS A 33 -7.64 10.87 1.76
C LYS A 33 -6.19 11.15 1.35
N ARG A 34 -5.21 10.79 2.18
CA ARG A 34 -3.78 10.77 1.79
C ARG A 34 -3.55 9.81 0.62
N LEU A 35 -4.07 8.59 0.71
CA LEU A 35 -3.97 7.57 -0.35
C LEU A 35 -4.68 8.02 -1.64
N GLU A 36 -5.88 8.59 -1.53
CA GLU A 36 -6.59 9.15 -2.68
C GLU A 36 -5.80 10.29 -3.32
N ALA A 37 -5.22 11.20 -2.52
CA ALA A 37 -4.40 12.29 -3.03
C ALA A 37 -3.20 11.79 -3.83
N PHE A 38 -2.53 10.71 -3.40
CA PHE A 38 -1.44 10.08 -4.16
C PHE A 38 -1.92 9.60 -5.53
N VAL A 39 -2.99 8.81 -5.60
CA VAL A 39 -3.42 8.20 -6.87
C VAL A 39 -4.10 9.18 -7.82
N ARG A 40 -4.72 10.25 -7.29
CA ARG A 40 -5.33 11.31 -8.10
C ARG A 40 -4.28 12.24 -8.70
N SER A 41 -3.23 12.57 -7.96
CA SER A 41 -2.20 13.52 -8.42
C SER A 41 -1.02 12.86 -9.14
N GLY A 42 -0.79 11.57 -8.90
CA GLY A 42 0.28 10.80 -9.51
C GLY A 42 0.07 10.53 -11.00
N HIS A 43 1.19 10.52 -11.74
CA HIS A 43 1.24 10.11 -13.15
C HIS A 43 2.01 8.81 -13.36
N GLY A 44 2.62 8.29 -12.29
CA GLY A 44 3.45 7.11 -12.25
C GLY A 44 3.95 6.89 -10.83
N PHE A 45 4.22 5.63 -10.49
CA PHE A 45 4.50 5.21 -9.13
C PHE A 45 5.75 4.34 -9.12
N ILE A 46 6.66 4.65 -8.21
CA ILE A 46 7.85 3.86 -7.94
C ILE A 46 7.75 3.42 -6.48
N VAL A 47 7.81 2.12 -6.25
CA VAL A 47 7.74 1.53 -4.91
C VAL A 47 9.07 0.88 -4.58
N PHE A 48 9.63 1.26 -3.45
CA PHE A 48 10.85 0.69 -2.89
C PHE A 48 10.53 -0.33 -1.79
N PRO A 49 11.50 -1.16 -1.36
CA PRO A 49 11.27 -2.09 -0.27
C PRO A 49 10.84 -1.39 1.01
N GLY A 50 9.68 -1.77 1.51
CA GLY A 50 9.12 -1.29 2.77
C GLY A 50 8.57 -2.42 3.62
N ALA A 51 7.66 -2.07 4.53
CA ALA A 51 7.01 -3.00 5.44
C ALA A 51 5.49 -2.98 5.23
N VAL A 52 4.73 -3.03 6.32
CA VAL A 52 3.26 -3.03 6.33
C VAL A 52 2.65 -1.77 5.72
N GLY A 53 3.21 -0.58 5.94
CA GLY A 53 2.69 0.66 5.36
C GLY A 53 2.86 0.71 3.83
N THR A 54 4.01 0.29 3.33
CA THR A 54 4.23 0.17 1.87
C THR A 54 3.36 -0.92 1.26
N THR A 55 3.13 -2.03 1.97
CA THR A 55 2.22 -3.09 1.49
C THR A 55 0.77 -2.60 1.43
N GLU A 56 0.33 -1.80 2.40
CA GLU A 56 -0.96 -1.11 2.37
C GLU A 56 -1.11 -0.24 1.11
N GLU A 57 -0.09 0.57 0.79
CA GLU A 57 -0.08 1.46 -0.38
C GLU A 57 -0.10 0.66 -1.71
N ILE A 58 0.64 -0.45 -1.79
CA ILE A 58 0.61 -1.36 -2.94
C ILE A 58 -0.80 -1.93 -3.13
N LEU A 59 -1.41 -2.46 -2.07
CA LEU A 59 -2.75 -3.06 -2.12
C LEU A 59 -3.83 -2.03 -2.46
N TYR A 60 -3.69 -0.80 -1.96
CA TYR A 60 -4.56 0.31 -2.34
C TYR A 60 -4.52 0.58 -3.84
N LEU A 61 -3.31 0.73 -4.40
CA LEU A 61 -3.12 1.04 -5.81
C LEU A 61 -3.54 -0.10 -6.73
N LEU A 62 -3.12 -1.34 -6.43
CA LEU A 62 -3.50 -2.51 -7.23
C LEU A 62 -5.00 -2.75 -7.19
N GLY A 63 -5.61 -2.66 -6.01
CA GLY A 63 -7.04 -2.84 -5.86
C GLY A 63 -7.86 -1.85 -6.70
N ILE A 64 -7.46 -0.57 -6.73
CA ILE A 64 -8.06 0.43 -7.62
C ILE A 64 -7.85 0.06 -9.10
N LEU A 65 -6.62 -0.28 -9.50
CA LEU A 65 -6.30 -0.60 -10.90
C LEU A 65 -7.00 -1.87 -11.41
N MET A 66 -7.25 -2.83 -10.52
CA MET A 66 -7.97 -4.07 -10.80
C MET A 66 -9.48 -3.88 -10.93
N HIS A 67 -10.02 -2.75 -10.50
CA HIS A 67 -11.44 -2.48 -10.65
C HIS A 67 -11.82 -2.43 -12.16
N PRO A 68 -12.90 -3.08 -12.62
CA PRO A 68 -13.24 -3.17 -14.04
C PRO A 68 -13.35 -1.82 -14.77
N LYS A 69 -13.85 -0.78 -14.10
CA LYS A 69 -13.93 0.60 -14.64
C LYS A 69 -12.58 1.27 -14.87
N ASN A 70 -11.49 0.69 -14.38
CA ASN A 70 -10.12 1.21 -14.52
C ASN A 70 -9.26 0.38 -15.47
N ALA A 71 -9.84 -0.58 -16.20
CA ALA A 71 -9.08 -1.50 -17.06
C ALA A 71 -8.16 -0.80 -18.08
N ASP A 72 -8.53 0.40 -18.54
CA ASP A 72 -7.76 1.19 -19.51
C ASP A 72 -6.81 2.22 -18.87
N GLN A 73 -6.76 2.33 -17.53
CA GLN A 73 -5.90 3.30 -16.85
C GLN A 73 -4.43 2.94 -17.07
N PRO A 74 -3.62 3.80 -17.71
CA PRO A 74 -2.28 3.42 -18.16
C PRO A 74 -1.20 3.81 -17.13
N PHE A 75 -1.48 3.68 -15.83
CA PHE A 75 -0.52 4.08 -14.80
C PHE A 75 0.73 3.20 -14.87
N PRO A 76 1.94 3.77 -15.01
CA PRO A 76 3.16 3.01 -14.83
C PRO A 76 3.43 2.82 -13.34
N LEU A 77 3.53 1.57 -12.91
CA LEU A 77 3.92 1.18 -11.55
C LEU A 77 5.17 0.31 -11.64
N VAL A 78 6.23 0.73 -10.97
CA VAL A 78 7.51 0.01 -10.95
C VAL A 78 7.90 -0.29 -9.51
N PHE A 79 8.18 -1.56 -9.23
CA PHE A 79 8.78 -2.02 -7.99
C PHE A 79 10.29 -2.11 -8.20
N THR A 80 11.08 -1.46 -7.34
CA THR A 80 12.53 -1.39 -7.56
C THR A 80 13.33 -1.24 -6.29
N GLY A 81 14.58 -1.69 -6.34
CA GLY A 81 15.54 -1.55 -5.27
C GLY A 81 16.91 -2.08 -5.71
N PRO A 82 17.90 -2.04 -4.80
CA PRO A 82 19.23 -2.55 -5.08
C PRO A 82 19.20 -4.09 -5.18
N ARG A 83 20.30 -4.70 -5.62
CA ARG A 83 20.38 -6.15 -5.83
C ARG A 83 19.98 -6.98 -4.61
N GLU A 84 20.27 -6.51 -3.40
CA GLU A 84 19.95 -7.17 -2.13
C GLU A 84 18.44 -7.21 -1.83
N SER A 85 17.64 -6.42 -2.56
CA SER A 85 16.17 -6.41 -2.42
C SER A 85 15.46 -7.42 -3.30
N LYS A 86 16.21 -8.25 -4.06
CA LYS A 86 15.62 -9.25 -4.96
C LYS A 86 14.68 -10.20 -4.22
N ASP A 87 15.14 -10.82 -3.15
CA ASP A 87 14.35 -11.78 -2.36
C ASP A 87 13.10 -11.12 -1.75
N TYR A 88 13.19 -9.84 -1.38
CA TYR A 88 12.05 -9.06 -0.91
C TYR A 88 10.98 -8.92 -1.99
N PHE A 89 11.36 -8.55 -3.22
CA PHE A 89 10.41 -8.37 -4.31
C PHE A 89 9.86 -9.70 -4.82
N GLU A 90 10.62 -10.79 -4.78
CA GLU A 90 10.10 -12.14 -5.04
C GLU A 90 9.00 -12.52 -4.05
N GLN A 91 9.16 -12.18 -2.76
CA GLN A 91 8.12 -12.42 -1.75
C GLN A 91 6.88 -11.55 -1.97
N ILE A 92 7.05 -10.26 -2.27
CA ILE A 92 5.93 -9.36 -2.59
C ILE A 92 5.18 -9.83 -3.84
N ASP A 93 5.91 -10.21 -4.90
CA ASP A 93 5.33 -10.72 -6.15
C ASP A 93 4.55 -12.03 -5.92
N SER A 94 5.14 -12.97 -5.17
CA SER A 94 4.49 -14.22 -4.79
C SER A 94 3.21 -13.96 -3.99
N PHE A 95 3.28 -13.09 -2.99
CA PHE A 95 2.11 -12.73 -2.17
C PHE A 95 1.00 -12.10 -3.03
N ILE A 96 1.33 -11.17 -3.93
CA ILE A 96 0.34 -10.55 -4.81
C ILE A 96 -0.30 -11.61 -5.73
N GLY A 97 0.49 -12.50 -6.33
CA GLY A 97 -0.04 -13.58 -7.17
C GLY A 97 -0.94 -14.55 -6.41
N ALA A 98 -0.52 -14.97 -5.21
CA ALA A 98 -1.26 -15.91 -4.37
C ALA A 98 -2.56 -15.31 -3.79
N THR A 99 -2.62 -14.00 -3.58
CA THR A 99 -3.79 -13.32 -3.02
C THR A 99 -4.71 -12.74 -4.10
N LEU A 100 -4.18 -11.85 -4.91
CA LEU A 100 -4.93 -11.07 -5.91
C LEU A 100 -4.99 -11.75 -7.28
N GLY A 101 -4.21 -12.81 -7.51
CA GLY A 101 -4.18 -13.56 -8.76
C GLY A 101 -3.10 -13.07 -9.74
N GLU A 102 -2.79 -13.91 -10.72
CA GLU A 102 -1.79 -13.60 -11.76
C GLU A 102 -2.15 -12.36 -12.57
N GLU A 103 -3.44 -12.05 -12.70
CA GLU A 103 -3.90 -10.83 -13.37
C GLU A 103 -3.44 -9.54 -12.67
N ALA A 104 -3.10 -9.59 -11.37
CA ALA A 104 -2.58 -8.43 -10.65
C ALA A 104 -1.16 -8.07 -11.13
N ARG A 105 -0.37 -9.06 -11.58
CA ARG A 105 1.01 -8.87 -12.04
C ARG A 105 1.13 -8.00 -13.28
N LYS A 106 0.06 -7.89 -14.09
CA LYS A 106 0.05 -7.03 -15.29
C LYS A 106 0.12 -5.54 -14.98
N TYR A 107 -0.16 -5.14 -13.74
CA TYR A 107 -0.24 -3.74 -13.33
C TYR A 107 1.10 -3.17 -12.86
N TYR A 108 2.15 -3.99 -12.67
CA TYR A 108 3.47 -3.53 -12.25
C TYR A 108 4.61 -4.21 -13.02
N GLU A 109 5.79 -3.59 -12.98
CA GLU A 109 7.05 -4.19 -13.44
C GLU A 109 8.06 -4.18 -12.29
N ILE A 110 8.77 -5.29 -12.08
CA ILE A 110 9.86 -5.35 -11.10
C ILE A 110 11.18 -5.11 -11.82
N ILE A 111 11.94 -4.11 -11.37
CA ILE A 111 13.24 -3.74 -11.94
C ILE A 111 14.26 -3.67 -10.79
N ILE A 112 15.23 -4.59 -10.79
CA ILE A 112 16.27 -4.67 -9.76
C ILE A 112 17.57 -4.07 -10.28
N ASP A 113 18.19 -3.22 -9.47
CA ASP A 113 19.55 -2.68 -9.69
C ASP A 113 19.75 -1.94 -11.03
N ASP A 114 18.69 -1.29 -11.54
CA ASP A 114 18.72 -0.54 -12.80
C ASP A 114 17.91 0.77 -12.68
N PRO A 115 18.45 1.79 -11.99
CA PRO A 115 17.76 3.06 -11.77
C PRO A 115 17.49 3.83 -13.07
N GLU A 116 18.33 3.67 -14.10
CA GLU A 116 18.13 4.30 -15.40
C GLU A 116 16.91 3.73 -16.12
N LYS A 117 16.77 2.41 -16.15
CA LYS A 117 15.59 1.75 -16.74
C LYS A 117 14.32 2.10 -15.98
N VAL A 118 14.35 2.19 -14.65
CA VAL A 118 13.20 2.68 -13.85
C VAL A 118 12.77 4.07 -14.34
N ALA A 119 13.72 5.02 -14.44
CA ALA A 119 13.42 6.38 -14.86
C ALA A 119 12.87 6.42 -16.30
N GLN A 120 13.44 5.64 -17.22
CA GLN A 120 12.97 5.54 -18.60
C GLN A 120 11.54 4.98 -18.68
N LYS A 121 11.23 3.93 -17.91
CA LYS A 121 9.90 3.29 -17.87
C LYS A 121 8.84 4.24 -17.34
N ILE A 122 9.12 4.93 -16.23
CA ILE A 122 8.21 5.94 -15.67
C ILE A 122 8.01 7.09 -16.66
N GLN A 123 9.08 7.60 -17.28
CA GLN A 123 8.97 8.69 -18.24
C GLN A 123 8.13 8.29 -19.47
N ALA A 124 8.30 7.07 -19.97
CA ALA A 124 7.48 6.55 -21.07
C ALA A 124 6.01 6.39 -20.66
N GLY A 125 5.74 5.83 -19.48
CA GLY A 125 4.38 5.66 -18.98
C GLY A 125 3.65 7.00 -18.72
N ILE A 126 4.35 8.02 -18.23
CA ILE A 126 3.78 9.38 -18.07
C ILE A 126 3.32 9.95 -19.42
N LYS A 127 4.02 9.65 -20.53
CA LYS A 127 3.56 10.05 -21.88
C LYS A 127 2.24 9.35 -22.24
N ASN A 128 2.08 8.08 -21.87
CA ASN A 128 0.83 7.33 -22.08
C ASN A 128 -0.31 7.89 -21.24
N VAL A 129 -0.06 8.19 -19.96
CA VAL A 129 -1.03 8.87 -19.07
C VAL A 129 -1.47 10.20 -19.67
N ARG A 130 -0.53 11.04 -20.13
CA ARG A 130 -0.85 12.31 -20.78
C ARG A 130 -1.72 12.13 -22.02
N ALA A 131 -1.41 11.15 -22.87
CA ALA A 131 -2.18 10.85 -24.08
C ALA A 131 -3.60 10.37 -23.73
N TYR A 132 -3.73 9.51 -22.73
CA TYR A 132 -4.99 8.98 -22.22
C TYR A 132 -5.90 10.08 -21.67
N ARG A 133 -5.39 10.94 -20.79
CA ARG A 133 -6.16 12.08 -20.25
C ARG A 133 -6.63 13.03 -21.34
N ARG A 134 -5.76 13.34 -22.31
CA ARG A 134 -6.14 14.17 -23.47
C ARG A 134 -7.24 13.52 -24.32
N LYS A 135 -7.18 12.20 -24.53
CA LYS A 135 -8.19 11.46 -25.29
C LYS A 135 -9.57 11.52 -24.63
N LEU A 136 -9.62 11.44 -23.30
CA LEU A 136 -10.87 11.41 -22.54
C LEU A 136 -11.33 12.79 -22.02
N GLY A 137 -10.54 13.83 -22.22
CA GLY A 137 -10.86 15.19 -21.76
C GLY A 137 -10.70 15.39 -20.25
N ASP A 138 -9.87 14.59 -19.58
CA ASP A 138 -9.59 14.71 -18.14
C ASP A 138 -8.43 15.67 -17.86
N ALA A 139 -8.37 16.19 -16.63
CA ALA A 139 -7.31 17.07 -16.18
C ALA A 139 -5.96 16.34 -16.10
N PHE A 140 -4.88 17.07 -16.38
CA PHE A 140 -3.52 16.55 -16.20
C PHE A 140 -3.09 16.57 -14.73
N TYR A 141 -3.53 17.55 -13.95
CA TYR A 141 -3.10 17.75 -12.57
C TYR A 141 -3.91 16.95 -11.55
N TYR A 142 -5.00 16.29 -11.97
CA TYR A 142 -5.86 15.49 -11.11
C TYR A 142 -6.62 14.45 -11.95
N ASN A 143 -6.62 13.17 -11.53
CA ASN A 143 -7.29 12.07 -12.23
C ASN A 143 -8.76 11.96 -11.82
N TRP A 144 -9.65 12.74 -12.43
CA TRP A 144 -11.08 12.63 -12.12
C TRP A 144 -11.69 11.33 -12.64
N MET A 145 -11.16 10.81 -13.74
CA MET A 145 -11.72 9.60 -14.37
C MET A 145 -11.28 8.30 -13.71
N LEU A 146 -10.37 8.34 -12.74
CA LEU A 146 -10.07 7.18 -11.91
C LEU A 146 -11.30 6.82 -11.08
N HIS A 147 -11.83 5.61 -11.27
CA HIS A 147 -12.88 5.10 -10.42
C HIS A 147 -12.26 4.60 -9.11
N ILE A 148 -12.74 5.09 -7.96
CA ILE A 148 -12.29 4.62 -6.65
C ILE A 148 -13.56 4.25 -5.88
N ASP A 149 -13.72 2.99 -5.50
CA ASP A 149 -14.90 2.59 -4.74
C ASP A 149 -14.91 3.21 -3.35
N GLN A 150 -16.12 3.35 -2.81
CA GLN A 150 -16.32 3.97 -1.51
C GLN A 150 -15.56 3.25 -0.38
N ASP A 151 -15.34 1.95 -0.52
CA ASP A 151 -14.59 1.11 0.41
C ASP A 151 -13.09 1.44 0.49
N TYR A 152 -12.54 2.13 -0.51
CA TYR A 152 -11.19 2.70 -0.49
C TYR A 152 -11.15 4.12 0.07
N GLN A 153 -12.30 4.79 0.18
CA GLN A 153 -12.39 6.19 0.61
C GLN A 153 -12.84 6.35 2.07
N ARG A 154 -13.65 5.41 2.56
CA ARG A 154 -14.17 5.44 3.93
C ARG A 154 -13.02 5.17 4.92
N PRO A 155 -12.82 6.07 5.91
CA PRO A 155 -11.83 5.84 6.95
C PRO A 155 -12.05 4.52 7.66
N PHE A 156 -10.98 3.75 7.82
CA PHE A 156 -11.00 2.52 8.60
C PHE A 156 -10.43 2.77 10.00
N THR A 157 -11.27 2.58 11.02
CA THR A 157 -10.83 2.63 12.42
C THR A 157 -10.48 1.21 12.90
N PRO A 158 -9.19 0.91 13.18
CA PRO A 158 -8.77 -0.42 13.58
C PRO A 158 -9.08 -0.67 15.07
N THR A 159 -10.05 -1.53 15.31
CA THR A 159 -10.44 -2.06 16.62
C THR A 159 -10.40 -3.59 16.53
N HIS A 160 -10.36 -4.30 17.66
CA HIS A 160 -10.39 -5.77 17.63
C HIS A 160 -11.61 -6.31 16.88
N ALA A 161 -12.76 -5.65 17.00
CA ALA A 161 -13.99 -6.03 16.29
C ALA A 161 -13.92 -5.73 14.79
N SER A 162 -13.42 -4.55 14.38
CA SER A 162 -13.33 -4.22 12.96
C SER A 162 -12.24 -5.02 12.24
N MET A 163 -11.14 -5.36 12.92
CA MET A 163 -10.07 -6.21 12.40
C MET A 163 -10.53 -7.66 12.23
N SER A 164 -11.27 -8.22 13.19
CA SER A 164 -11.78 -9.60 13.08
C SER A 164 -12.95 -9.74 12.10
N ALA A 165 -13.64 -8.64 11.78
CA ALA A 165 -14.75 -8.62 10.82
C ALA A 165 -14.30 -8.47 9.36
N LEU A 166 -13.00 -8.32 9.08
CA LEU A 166 -12.50 -8.18 7.71
C LEU A 166 -12.79 -9.46 6.90
N ASN A 167 -13.35 -9.29 5.70
CA ASN A 167 -13.58 -10.42 4.81
C ASN A 167 -12.27 -10.81 4.12
N LEU A 168 -11.52 -11.70 4.75
CA LEU A 168 -10.26 -12.24 4.24
C LEU A 168 -10.46 -13.64 3.63
N HIS A 169 -11.39 -13.75 2.68
CA HIS A 169 -11.64 -15.00 1.93
C HIS A 169 -11.52 -14.78 0.42
N TYR A 170 -11.19 -15.82 -0.33
CA TYR A 170 -11.07 -15.72 -1.79
C TYR A 170 -12.40 -15.56 -2.53
N ALA A 171 -13.52 -15.91 -1.90
CA ALA A 171 -14.87 -15.85 -2.48
C ALA A 171 -15.43 -14.41 -2.56
N GLN A 172 -14.68 -13.51 -3.19
CA GLN A 172 -15.05 -12.12 -3.47
C GLN A 172 -14.25 -11.60 -4.68
N PRO A 173 -14.67 -10.51 -5.34
CA PRO A 173 -13.87 -9.87 -6.36
C PRO A 173 -12.48 -9.48 -5.83
N LYS A 174 -11.44 -9.65 -6.66
CA LYS A 174 -10.05 -9.43 -6.23
C LYS A 174 -9.76 -8.00 -5.77
N HIS A 175 -10.40 -7.00 -6.38
CA HIS A 175 -10.31 -5.63 -5.90
C HIS A 175 -10.96 -5.47 -4.51
N GLU A 176 -12.06 -6.15 -4.21
CA GLU A 176 -12.62 -6.13 -2.85
C GLU A 176 -11.70 -6.82 -1.82
N LEU A 177 -11.09 -7.95 -2.19
CA LEU A 177 -10.07 -8.60 -1.35
C LEU A 177 -8.88 -7.66 -1.08
N ALA A 178 -8.38 -6.96 -2.10
CA ALA A 178 -7.32 -5.97 -1.94
C ALA A 178 -7.72 -4.85 -0.97
N SER A 179 -8.98 -4.41 -0.98
CA SER A 179 -9.49 -3.43 -0.01
C SER A 179 -9.47 -3.96 1.43
N ASN A 180 -9.87 -5.22 1.64
CA ASN A 180 -9.83 -5.86 2.97
C ASN A 180 -8.39 -6.07 3.47
N LEU A 181 -7.48 -6.51 2.60
CA LEU A 181 -6.05 -6.63 2.92
C LEU A 181 -5.44 -5.25 3.26
N ARG A 182 -5.79 -4.21 2.49
CA ARG A 182 -5.37 -2.82 2.77
C ARG A 182 -5.79 -2.40 4.19
N LYS A 183 -7.06 -2.60 4.56
CA LYS A 183 -7.56 -2.29 5.91
C LYS A 183 -6.81 -3.07 7.00
N MET A 184 -6.52 -4.36 6.74
CA MET A 184 -5.73 -5.19 7.65
C MET A 184 -4.33 -4.62 7.89
N PHE A 185 -3.57 -4.30 6.82
CA PHE A 185 -2.25 -3.70 6.95
C PHE A 185 -2.30 -2.32 7.63
N SER A 186 -3.31 -1.50 7.33
CA SER A 186 -3.56 -0.22 8.02
C SER A 186 -3.75 -0.41 9.53
N GLY A 187 -4.45 -1.47 9.93
CA GLY A 187 -4.58 -1.86 11.34
C GLY A 187 -3.26 -2.24 12.00
N ILE A 188 -2.40 -3.00 11.29
CA ILE A 188 -1.06 -3.34 11.80
C ILE A 188 -0.18 -2.08 11.94
N VAL A 189 -0.22 -1.17 10.96
CA VAL A 189 0.45 0.14 11.05
C VAL A 189 -0.04 0.87 12.30
N SER A 190 -1.36 0.98 12.48
CA SER A 190 -1.95 1.64 13.64
C SER A 190 -1.51 1.02 14.96
N GLY A 191 -1.54 -0.31 15.08
CA GLY A 191 -1.11 -1.02 16.28
C GLY A 191 0.39 -0.92 16.58
N ASN A 192 1.22 -0.55 15.60
CA ASN A 192 2.66 -0.39 15.77
C ASN A 192 3.09 1.04 16.10
N ILE A 193 2.45 2.06 15.53
CA ILE A 193 2.96 3.44 15.59
C ILE A 193 1.93 4.50 16.00
N LYS A 194 0.62 4.23 15.94
CA LYS A 194 -0.41 5.21 16.31
C LYS A 194 -0.77 5.04 17.78
N GLU A 195 -0.78 6.14 18.54
CA GLU A 195 -1.01 6.14 19.98
C GLU A 195 -2.27 5.33 20.39
N ASP A 196 -3.42 5.62 19.78
CA ASP A 196 -4.67 4.90 20.04
C ASP A 196 -4.57 3.39 19.73
N GLY A 197 -3.84 3.05 18.66
CA GLY A 197 -3.61 1.66 18.27
C GLY A 197 -2.74 0.93 19.29
N VAL A 198 -1.60 1.51 19.67
CA VAL A 198 -0.68 0.95 20.67
C VAL A 198 -1.40 0.74 22.00
N LEU A 199 -2.15 1.73 22.49
CA LEU A 199 -2.93 1.63 23.73
C LEU A 199 -3.99 0.52 23.67
N SER A 200 -4.65 0.35 22.51
CA SER A 200 -5.62 -0.72 22.31
C SER A 200 -4.98 -2.11 22.40
N ILE A 201 -3.77 -2.27 21.86
CA ILE A 201 -3.01 -3.51 21.90
C ILE A 201 -2.53 -3.82 23.32
N GLU A 202 -2.05 -2.81 24.06
CA GLU A 202 -1.66 -2.97 25.47
C GLU A 202 -2.84 -3.40 26.35
N LYS A 203 -4.03 -2.84 26.11
CA LYS A 203 -5.22 -3.12 26.92
C LYS A 203 -5.89 -4.46 26.59
N ASN A 204 -6.00 -4.79 25.31
CA ASN A 204 -6.86 -5.88 24.83
C ASN A 204 -6.06 -7.03 24.18
N GLY A 205 -4.75 -6.91 24.05
CA GLY A 205 -3.89 -7.86 23.34
C GLY A 205 -3.86 -7.63 21.82
N PRO A 206 -3.20 -8.52 21.06
CA PRO A 206 -3.04 -8.37 19.61
C PRO A 206 -4.36 -8.49 18.84
N PHE A 207 -4.45 -7.80 17.71
CA PHE A 207 -5.57 -7.98 16.77
C PHE A 207 -5.63 -9.43 16.28
N GLN A 208 -6.82 -10.02 16.32
CA GLN A 208 -7.05 -11.35 15.77
C GLN A 208 -7.43 -11.21 14.29
N ILE A 209 -6.65 -11.83 13.41
CA ILE A 209 -6.85 -11.80 11.96
C ILE A 209 -7.18 -13.23 11.53
N SER A 210 -8.34 -13.41 10.93
CA SER A 210 -8.85 -14.72 10.51
C SER A 210 -9.45 -14.63 9.11
N GLY A 211 -9.46 -15.75 8.40
CA GLY A 211 -10.04 -15.84 7.06
C GLY A 211 -9.79 -17.20 6.45
N ASP A 212 -9.66 -17.23 5.12
CA ASP A 212 -9.32 -18.43 4.38
C ASP A 212 -7.95 -18.99 4.83
N PRO A 213 -7.83 -20.30 5.12
CA PRO A 213 -6.59 -20.88 5.63
C PRO A 213 -5.37 -20.69 4.73
N GLU A 214 -5.55 -20.75 3.40
CA GLU A 214 -4.45 -20.54 2.45
C GLU A 214 -4.01 -19.07 2.48
N LEU A 215 -4.98 -18.15 2.47
CA LEU A 215 -4.69 -16.71 2.59
C LEU A 215 -3.98 -16.37 3.91
N MET A 216 -4.40 -16.98 5.02
CA MET A 216 -3.78 -16.78 6.33
C MET A 216 -2.34 -17.29 6.34
N GLY A 217 -2.06 -18.41 5.66
CA GLY A 217 -0.70 -18.92 5.47
C GLY A 217 0.20 -17.96 4.71
N GLU A 218 -0.30 -17.37 3.62
CA GLU A 218 0.44 -16.35 2.84
C GLU A 218 0.73 -15.09 3.66
N LEU A 219 -0.25 -14.64 4.45
CA LEU A 219 -0.08 -13.49 5.34
C LEU A 219 0.94 -13.76 6.45
N ASP A 220 0.87 -14.92 7.10
CA ASP A 220 1.82 -15.30 8.15
C ASP A 220 3.26 -15.39 7.61
N ALA A 221 3.42 -15.98 6.42
CA ALA A 221 4.71 -16.06 5.74
C ALA A 221 5.29 -14.67 5.45
N LEU A 222 4.50 -13.77 4.84
CA LEU A 222 4.95 -12.41 4.52
C LEU A 222 5.30 -11.60 5.77
N LEU A 223 4.42 -11.60 6.77
CA LEU A 223 4.60 -10.84 8.01
C LEU A 223 5.76 -11.37 8.85
N SER A 224 5.95 -12.69 8.89
CA SER A 224 7.12 -13.33 9.54
C SER A 224 8.41 -12.91 8.87
N LYS A 225 8.44 -12.79 7.53
CA LYS A 225 9.62 -12.29 6.81
C LYS A 225 9.91 -10.83 7.12
N PHE A 226 8.90 -9.97 7.22
CA PHE A 226 9.10 -8.59 7.66
C PHE A 226 9.68 -8.49 9.08
N CYS A 227 9.27 -9.40 9.98
CA CYS A 227 9.86 -9.48 11.32
C CYS A 227 11.34 -9.91 11.27
N LEU A 228 11.66 -10.95 10.50
CA LEU A 228 13.03 -11.47 10.35
C LEU A 228 13.97 -10.43 9.73
N ASP A 229 13.51 -9.73 8.71
CA ASP A 229 14.25 -8.66 8.02
C ASP A 229 14.31 -7.35 8.83
N ARG A 230 13.75 -7.34 10.05
CA ARG A 230 13.68 -6.17 10.95
C ARG A 230 13.00 -4.95 10.33
N ARG A 231 12.01 -5.17 9.46
CA ARG A 231 11.24 -4.13 8.76
C ARG A 231 10.06 -3.59 9.60
N MET A 232 9.68 -4.27 10.67
CA MET A 232 8.53 -3.91 11.53
C MET A 232 8.85 -2.85 12.61
N LYS A 233 10.08 -2.34 12.68
CA LYS A 233 10.57 -1.53 13.80
C LYS A 233 11.26 -0.25 13.37
N LEU A 234 11.15 0.77 14.24
CA LEU A 234 11.96 1.99 14.21
C LEU A 234 13.21 1.89 15.11
N SER A 235 13.17 1.14 16.23
CA SER A 235 14.29 0.98 17.17
C SER A 235 14.94 -0.41 17.10
N ARG A 236 16.27 -0.49 17.23
CA ARG A 236 17.06 -1.73 17.05
C ARG A 236 17.20 -2.59 18.32
N ASP A 237 16.83 -2.06 19.49
CA ASP A 237 17.33 -2.55 20.79
C ASP A 237 16.36 -3.44 21.60
N THR A 238 15.10 -3.59 21.18
CA THR A 238 14.11 -4.47 21.82
C THR A 238 13.59 -5.50 20.83
N GLU A 239 13.05 -6.64 21.27
CA GLU A 239 12.40 -7.62 20.39
C GLU A 239 11.02 -7.11 19.91
N TYR A 240 10.62 -7.41 18.67
CA TYR A 240 9.35 -6.92 18.11
C TYR A 240 8.25 -7.83 18.64
N LYS A 241 7.26 -7.27 19.31
CA LYS A 241 6.06 -7.99 19.70
C LYS A 241 4.97 -7.68 18.68
N PRO A 242 4.54 -8.66 17.86
CA PRO A 242 3.48 -8.44 16.89
C PRO A 242 2.21 -7.87 17.55
N CYS A 243 1.67 -6.81 16.97
CA CYS A 243 0.37 -6.25 17.34
C CYS A 243 -0.81 -7.04 16.74
N TYR A 244 -0.53 -8.17 16.11
CA TYR A 244 -1.47 -9.04 15.44
C TYR A 244 -1.21 -10.50 15.79
N LYS A 245 -2.23 -11.33 15.56
CA LYS A 245 -2.16 -12.78 15.62
C LYS A 245 -3.02 -13.34 14.49
N ILE A 246 -2.39 -14.13 13.62
CA ILE A 246 -3.10 -14.92 12.62
C ILE A 246 -3.79 -16.08 13.33
N VAL A 247 -5.10 -16.21 13.13
CA VAL A 247 -5.95 -17.26 13.70
C VAL A 247 -6.36 -18.18 12.56
N ALA A 248 -5.89 -19.43 12.63
CA ALA A 248 -6.26 -20.50 11.70
C ALA A 248 -7.66 -21.07 12.01
#